data_AF-A0A090TFQ4-F1
#
_entry.id   AF-A0A090TFQ4-F1
#
_cell.length_a   1.000
_cell.length_b   1.000
_cell.length_c   1.000
_cell.angle_alpha   90.00
_cell.angle_beta   90.00
_cell.angle_gamma   90.00
#
_symmetry.space_group_name_H-M   'P 1'
#
loop_
_entity.id
_entity.type
_entity.pdbx_description
1 polymer ?
#
loop_
_entity_poly.entity_id
_entity_poly.type
_entity_poly.pdbx_seq_one_letter_code
_entity_poly.pdbx_strand_id
1 'polypeptide(L)'
;MTISSQWEPQFSRDSFATALKYWRSVNGLSQLELVEALSLSHRAFQGVNQPMLSKWEHGNGQPSLMRRAGVAAFFQLPYRYTQEERRLIQGVEKYDEFFIGNDPVYPCSIEKFINYSWTQLPISIASK
;
A
#
# COMPACT_ATOMS: atom_id res chain seq x y z
N MET A 1 4.58 5.74 25.14
CA MET A 1 4.80 4.28 25.17
C MET A 1 3.52 3.61 24.69
N THR A 2 3.38 3.38 23.40
CA THR A 2 2.21 2.70 22.82
C THR A 2 2.49 1.20 22.84
N ILE A 3 1.72 0.48 23.66
CA ILE A 3 1.68 -0.98 23.69
C ILE A 3 1.05 -1.42 22.37
N SER A 4 1.86 -1.81 21.39
CA SER A 4 1.38 -2.43 20.16
C SER A 4 0.96 -3.86 20.46
N SER A 5 -0.36 -4.08 20.46
CA SER A 5 -1.01 -5.36 20.68
C SER A 5 -0.48 -6.43 19.73
N GLN A 6 -0.01 -7.56 20.28
CA GLN A 6 0.57 -8.71 19.56
C GLN A 6 -0.42 -9.48 18.64
N TRP A 7 -1.57 -8.90 18.27
CA TRP A 7 -2.69 -9.60 17.62
C TRP A 7 -3.12 -8.99 16.28
N GLU A 8 -2.40 -7.98 15.77
CA GLU A 8 -2.75 -7.40 14.48
C GLU A 8 -2.33 -8.32 13.32
N PRO A 9 -3.27 -8.73 12.45
CA PRO A 9 -2.96 -9.57 11.33
C PRO A 9 -2.10 -8.82 10.32
N GLN A 10 -0.93 -9.35 10.04
CA GLN A 10 0.01 -8.78 9.09
C GLN A 10 -0.30 -9.30 7.69
N PHE A 11 0.04 -8.51 6.67
CA PHE A 11 -0.08 -8.96 5.30
C PHE A 11 1.03 -9.95 4.95
N SER A 12 0.63 -11.15 4.56
CA SER A 12 1.46 -12.18 3.95
C SER A 12 0.60 -12.99 3.00
N ARG A 13 1.18 -13.92 2.25
CA ARG A 13 0.43 -14.83 1.39
C ARG A 13 -0.66 -15.60 2.15
N ASP A 14 -0.34 -16.09 3.34
CA ASP A 14 -1.20 -17.01 4.09
C ASP A 14 -2.25 -16.27 4.93
N SER A 15 -1.89 -15.08 5.43
CA SER A 15 -2.78 -14.24 6.26
C SER A 15 -3.53 -13.16 5.46
N PHE A 16 -3.40 -13.12 4.13
CA PHE A 16 -3.93 -12.03 3.30
C PHE A 16 -5.41 -11.76 3.52
N ALA A 17 -6.25 -12.80 3.46
CA ALA A 17 -7.71 -12.67 3.57
C ALA A 17 -8.12 -12.07 4.92
N THR A 18 -7.55 -12.61 5.99
CA THR A 18 -7.81 -12.16 7.37
C THR A 18 -7.29 -10.74 7.60
N ALA A 19 -6.08 -10.43 7.12
CA ALA A 19 -5.50 -9.09 7.22
C ALA A 19 -6.32 -8.05 6.44
N LEU A 20 -6.70 -8.36 5.20
CA LEU A 20 -7.53 -7.48 4.38
C LEU A 20 -8.85 -7.13 5.07
N LYS A 21 -9.57 -8.15 5.55
CA LYS A 21 -10.84 -7.94 6.24
C LYS A 21 -10.67 -7.11 7.52
N TYR A 22 -9.66 -7.43 8.31
CA TYR A 22 -9.34 -6.71 9.54
C TYR A 22 -9.05 -5.23 9.26
N TRP A 23 -8.08 -4.93 8.39
CA TRP A 23 -7.66 -3.57 8.12
C TRP A 23 -8.73 -2.76 7.41
N ARG A 24 -9.54 -3.37 6.54
CA ARG A 24 -10.73 -2.70 5.99
C ARG A 24 -11.70 -2.29 7.10
N SER A 25 -12.04 -3.21 8.00
CA SER A 25 -12.96 -2.95 9.10
C SER A 25 -12.43 -1.92 10.10
N VAL A 26 -11.14 -1.96 10.44
CA VAL A 26 -10.50 -0.98 11.33
C VAL A 26 -10.52 0.42 10.73
N ASN A 27 -10.38 0.54 9.41
CA ASN A 27 -10.48 1.82 8.70
C ASN A 27 -11.94 2.24 8.41
N GLY A 28 -12.94 1.48 8.86
CA GLY A 28 -14.35 1.81 8.68
C GLY A 28 -14.86 1.76 7.24
N LEU A 29 -14.14 1.08 6.34
CA LEU A 29 -14.48 1.03 4.92
C LEU A 29 -15.45 -0.12 4.61
N SER A 30 -16.46 0.13 3.80
CA SER A 30 -17.22 -0.92 3.13
C SER A 30 -16.37 -1.60 2.05
N GLN A 31 -16.82 -2.77 1.58
CA GLN A 31 -16.14 -3.46 0.49
C GLN A 31 -16.13 -2.63 -0.81
N LEU A 32 -17.19 -1.85 -1.06
CA LEU A 32 -17.27 -1.00 -2.25
C LEU A 32 -16.30 0.17 -2.14
N GLU A 33 -16.30 0.88 -1.01
CA GLU A 33 -15.40 2.02 -0.78
C GLU A 33 -13.93 1.62 -0.87
N LEU A 34 -13.56 0.45 -0.34
CA LEU A 34 -12.18 -0.04 -0.48
C LEU A 34 -11.82 -0.31 -1.94
N VAL A 35 -12.72 -0.89 -2.73
CA VAL A 35 -12.48 -1.14 -4.15
C VAL A 35 -12.31 0.18 -4.91
N GLU A 36 -13.15 1.17 -4.64
CA GLU A 36 -13.05 2.50 -5.25
C GLU A 36 -11.72 3.16 -4.88
N ALA A 37 -11.35 3.15 -3.60
CA ALA A 37 -10.08 3.70 -3.14
C ALA A 37 -8.87 2.98 -3.75
N LEU A 38 -8.89 1.65 -3.81
CA LEU A 38 -7.82 0.87 -4.45
C LEU A 38 -7.72 1.19 -5.94
N SER A 39 -8.85 1.30 -6.65
CA SER A 39 -8.88 1.62 -8.08
C SER A 39 -8.29 2.99 -8.40
N LEU A 40 -8.46 3.95 -7.48
CA LEU A 40 -7.86 5.29 -7.56
C LEU A 40 -6.38 5.31 -7.15
N SER A 41 -5.96 4.37 -6.29
CA SER A 41 -4.59 4.36 -5.75
C SER A 41 -3.54 3.92 -6.77
N HIS A 42 -3.83 2.90 -7.58
CA HIS A 42 -2.83 2.32 -8.46
C HIS A 42 -3.45 1.50 -9.61
N ARG A 43 -2.85 1.57 -10.81
CA ARG A 43 -3.32 0.84 -12.01
C ARG A 43 -3.40 -0.68 -11.83
N ALA A 44 -2.66 -1.25 -10.86
CA ALA A 44 -2.72 -2.67 -10.51
C ALA A 44 -4.14 -3.12 -10.09
N PHE A 45 -4.95 -2.19 -9.60
CA PHE A 45 -6.31 -2.43 -9.13
C PHE A 45 -7.38 -2.11 -10.17
N GLN A 46 -6.99 -1.68 -11.38
CA GLN A 46 -7.92 -1.56 -12.51
C GLN A 46 -8.66 -2.89 -12.72
N GLY A 47 -9.98 -2.83 -12.79
CA GLY A 47 -10.86 -3.98 -12.96
C GLY A 47 -11.11 -4.82 -11.70
N VAL A 48 -10.59 -4.42 -10.53
CA VAL A 48 -11.03 -5.01 -9.25
C VAL A 48 -12.43 -4.48 -8.94
N ASN A 49 -13.34 -5.38 -8.55
CA ASN A 49 -14.71 -5.03 -8.20
C ASN A 49 -15.09 -5.59 -6.81
N GLN A 50 -16.24 -5.14 -6.29
CA GLN A 50 -16.72 -5.54 -4.96
C GLN A 50 -16.86 -7.07 -4.81
N PRO A 51 -17.41 -7.84 -5.78
CA PRO A 51 -17.42 -9.30 -5.69
C PRO A 51 -16.03 -9.95 -5.60
N MET A 52 -15.03 -9.41 -6.31
CA MET A 52 -13.64 -9.90 -6.23
C MET A 52 -13.04 -9.63 -4.85
N LEU A 53 -13.24 -8.43 -4.30
CA LEU A 53 -12.77 -8.11 -2.96
C LEU A 53 -13.43 -9.03 -1.92
N SER A 54 -14.74 -9.25 -2.02
CA SER A 54 -15.46 -10.17 -1.14
C SER A 54 -14.88 -11.59 -1.22
N LYS A 55 -14.59 -12.09 -2.43
CA LYS A 55 -13.91 -13.38 -2.61
C LYS A 55 -12.55 -13.43 -1.91
N TRP A 56 -11.76 -12.38 -2.02
CA TRP A 56 -10.46 -12.29 -1.35
C TRP A 56 -10.58 -12.32 0.18
N GLU A 57 -11.55 -11.60 0.75
CA GLU A 57 -11.78 -11.59 2.21
C GLU A 57 -12.23 -12.94 2.78
N HIS A 58 -12.90 -13.76 1.95
CA HIS A 58 -13.31 -15.11 2.33
C HIS A 58 -12.25 -16.18 2.01
N GLY A 59 -11.08 -15.79 1.49
CA GLY A 59 -10.03 -16.72 1.06
C GLY A 59 -10.38 -17.49 -0.23
N ASN A 60 -11.47 -17.14 -0.90
CA ASN A 60 -11.97 -17.79 -2.11
C ASN A 60 -11.29 -17.19 -3.35
N GLY A 61 -10.04 -17.56 -3.57
CA GLY A 61 -9.18 -17.04 -4.63
C GLY A 61 -8.26 -15.94 -4.09
N GLN A 62 -6.98 -16.02 -4.48
CA GLN A 62 -5.98 -15.05 -4.05
C GLN A 62 -5.65 -14.08 -5.18
N PRO A 63 -5.44 -12.78 -4.89
CA PRO A 63 -4.87 -11.85 -5.85
C PRO A 63 -3.46 -12.27 -6.23
N SER A 64 -2.91 -11.69 -7.31
CA SER A 64 -1.48 -11.80 -7.62
C SER A 64 -0.61 -11.22 -6.49
N LEU A 65 0.66 -11.62 -6.43
CA LEU A 65 1.65 -11.07 -5.48
C LEU A 65 1.66 -9.53 -5.53
N MET A 66 1.66 -8.95 -6.73
CA MET A 66 1.56 -7.51 -6.95
C MET A 66 0.36 -6.91 -6.23
N ARG A 67 -0.86 -7.43 -6.45
CA ARG A 67 -2.07 -6.91 -5.80
C ARG A 67 -2.05 -7.10 -4.29
N ARG A 68 -1.48 -8.21 -3.78
CA ARG A 68 -1.33 -8.43 -2.34
C ARG A 68 -0.40 -7.40 -1.70
N ALA A 69 0.77 -7.17 -2.31
CA ALA A 69 1.72 -6.16 -1.84
C ALA A 69 1.14 -4.74 -1.94
N GLY A 70 0.45 -4.42 -3.03
CA GLY A 70 -0.19 -3.12 -3.21
C GLY A 70 -1.30 -2.84 -2.19
N VAL A 71 -2.07 -3.86 -1.79
CA VAL A 71 -3.08 -3.71 -0.73
C VAL A 71 -2.42 -3.43 0.62
N ALA A 72 -1.31 -4.12 0.93
CA ALA A 72 -0.54 -3.82 2.14
C ALA A 72 -0.01 -2.38 2.11
N ALA A 73 0.55 -1.96 0.97
CA ALA A 73 1.04 -0.60 0.75
C ALA A 73 -0.07 0.47 0.86
N PHE A 74 -1.29 0.19 0.36
CA PHE A 74 -2.44 1.07 0.50
C PHE A 74 -2.76 1.36 1.98
N PHE A 75 -2.68 0.34 2.84
CA PHE A 75 -2.84 0.49 4.29
C PHE A 75 -1.56 0.97 5.00
N GLN A 76 -0.50 1.30 4.27
CA GLN A 76 0.81 1.70 4.81
C GLN A 76 1.43 0.65 5.74
N LEU A 77 1.21 -0.63 5.41
CA LEU A 77 1.71 -1.77 6.18
C LEU A 77 2.69 -2.60 5.35
N PRO A 78 3.70 -3.21 5.99
CA PRO A 78 4.66 -4.04 5.29
C PRO A 78 4.02 -5.37 4.83
N TYR A 79 4.33 -5.78 3.60
CA TYR A 79 4.02 -7.13 3.13
C TYR A 79 5.16 -8.10 3.47
N ARG A 80 4.83 -9.21 4.14
CA ARG A 80 5.78 -10.27 4.47
C ARG A 80 5.82 -11.31 3.36
N TYR A 81 6.88 -11.26 2.56
CA TYR A 81 7.13 -12.20 1.48
C TYR A 81 7.50 -13.60 1.99
N THR A 82 7.00 -14.63 1.32
CA THR A 82 7.50 -16.01 1.50
C THR A 82 8.87 -16.19 0.84
N GLN A 83 9.55 -17.31 1.08
CA GLN A 83 10.86 -17.56 0.47
C GLN A 83 10.75 -17.66 -1.06
N GLU A 84 9.67 -18.25 -1.57
CA GLU A 84 9.38 -18.37 -3.00
C GLU A 84 9.12 -17.00 -3.62
N GLU A 85 8.34 -16.15 -2.96
CA GLU A 85 8.05 -14.78 -3.42
C GLU A 85 9.32 -13.91 -3.43
N ARG A 86 10.19 -14.05 -2.43
CA ARG A 86 11.49 -13.36 -2.40
C ARG A 86 12.36 -13.71 -3.61
N ARG A 87 12.38 -14.98 -4.04
CA ARG A 87 13.14 -15.38 -5.24
C ARG A 87 12.58 -14.75 -6.52
N LEU A 88 11.27 -14.59 -6.61
CA LEU A 88 10.61 -13.91 -7.74
C LEU A 88 10.95 -12.42 -7.78
N ILE A 89 11.03 -11.77 -6.61
CA ILE A 89 11.32 -10.33 -6.50
C ILE A 89 12.81 -10.04 -6.68
N GLN A 90 13.71 -10.92 -6.24
CA GLN A 90 15.15 -10.75 -6.49
C GLN A 90 15.50 -10.78 -7.98
N GLY A 91 14.70 -11.45 -8.82
CA GLY A 91 14.82 -11.35 -10.28
C GLY A 91 14.21 -10.07 -10.87
N VAL A 92 13.49 -9.29 -10.06
CA VAL A 92 12.71 -8.12 -10.45
C VAL A 92 12.90 -7.04 -9.39
N GLU A 93 14.10 -6.42 -9.35
CA GLU A 93 14.49 -5.34 -8.40
C GLU A 93 13.51 -4.15 -8.33
N LYS A 94 12.51 -4.09 -9.22
CA LYS A 94 11.58 -2.98 -9.43
C LYS A 94 10.22 -3.10 -8.70
N TYR A 95 9.99 -4.15 -7.90
CA TYR A 95 8.67 -4.37 -7.30
C TYR A 95 8.33 -3.40 -6.17
N ASP A 96 9.31 -3.00 -5.36
CA ASP A 96 9.08 -2.01 -4.30
C ASP A 96 8.87 -0.62 -4.91
N GLU A 97 9.64 -0.25 -5.94
CA GLU A 97 9.44 0.99 -6.71
C GLU A 97 8.07 1.06 -7.41
N PHE A 98 7.48 -0.08 -7.76
CA PHE A 98 6.20 -0.13 -8.49
C PHE A 98 5.01 0.43 -7.69
N PHE A 99 5.08 0.41 -6.35
CA PHE A 99 4.07 1.02 -5.48
C PHE A 99 4.53 2.36 -4.87
N ILE A 100 5.82 2.70 -5.03
CA ILE A 100 6.39 3.98 -4.65
C ILE A 100 6.18 4.94 -5.82
N GLY A 101 5.00 5.52 -5.89
CA GLY A 101 4.81 6.78 -6.59
C GLY A 101 4.10 6.68 -7.92
N ASN A 102 2.90 7.27 -7.91
CA ASN A 102 2.45 8.21 -8.92
C ASN A 102 3.57 8.61 -9.88
N ASP A 103 3.44 8.19 -11.14
CA ASP A 103 4.18 8.81 -12.23
C ASP A 103 3.83 10.31 -12.16
N PRO A 104 4.76 11.18 -11.76
CA PRO A 104 4.41 12.59 -11.65
C PRO A 104 4.08 13.07 -13.06
N VAL A 105 2.96 13.79 -13.22
CA VAL A 105 2.55 14.38 -14.51
C VAL A 105 3.69 15.18 -15.17
N TYR A 106 4.63 15.64 -14.33
CA TYR A 106 5.89 16.24 -14.73
C TYR A 106 7.06 15.36 -14.27
N PRO A 107 8.07 15.12 -15.13
CA PRO A 107 9.27 14.37 -14.76
C PRO A 107 10.12 15.19 -13.79
N CYS A 108 9.75 15.18 -12.51
CA CYS A 108 10.45 15.87 -11.44
C CYS A 108 11.09 14.84 -10.52
N SER A 109 12.41 14.71 -10.55
CA SER A 109 13.16 13.99 -9.54
C SER A 109 13.39 14.88 -8.32
N ILE A 110 13.09 14.39 -7.12
CA ILE A 110 13.47 15.10 -5.88
C ILE A 110 14.99 14.93 -5.71
N GLU A 111 15.76 15.94 -6.08
CA GLU A 111 17.23 15.90 -6.01
C GLU A 111 17.75 16.11 -4.59
N LYS A 112 17.01 16.83 -3.73
CA LYS A 112 17.49 17.25 -2.42
C LYS A 112 16.38 17.46 -1.41
N PHE A 113 16.56 16.87 -0.22
CA PHE A 113 15.78 17.19 0.96
C PHE A 113 16.52 18.22 1.81
N ILE A 114 15.83 19.32 2.15
CA ILE A 114 16.34 20.31 3.10
C ILE A 114 15.32 20.43 4.22
N ASN A 115 15.73 20.13 5.45
CA ASN A 115 14.91 20.30 6.64
C ASN A 115 15.15 21.69 7.21
N TYR A 116 14.07 22.43 7.46
CA TYR A 116 14.11 23.70 8.16
C TYR A 116 13.40 23.59 9.50
N SER A 117 14.01 24.16 10.54
CA SER A 117 13.26 24.51 11.75
C SER A 117 12.29 25.64 11.43
N TRP A 118 11.11 25.67 12.07
CA TRP A 118 10.13 26.74 11.94
C TRP A 118 10.71 28.14 12.17
N THR A 119 11.76 28.25 12.97
CA THR A 119 12.47 29.51 13.28
C THR A 119 13.50 29.93 12.23
N GLN A 120 13.77 29.09 11.22
CA GLN A 120 14.85 29.26 10.23
C GLN A 120 14.34 29.13 8.80
N LEU A 121 13.04 29.38 8.57
CA LEU A 121 12.48 29.38 7.22
C LEU A 121 13.12 30.50 6.39
N PRO A 122 13.55 30.23 5.15
CA PRO A 122 14.09 31.25 4.27
C PRO A 122 13.02 32.32 3.98
N ILE A 123 13.38 33.59 4.18
CA ILE A 123 12.49 34.75 3.97
C ILE A 123 11.94 34.79 2.53
N SER A 124 12.65 34.19 1.57
CA SER A 124 12.26 34.15 0.15
C SER A 124 11.03 33.30 -0.18
N ILE A 125 10.52 32.48 0.75
CA ILE A 125 9.33 31.62 0.51
C ILE A 125 8.04 32.32 0.98
N ALA A 126 8.14 33.41 1.76
CA ALA A 126 7.00 34.12 2.35
C ALA A 126 6.47 35.29 1.48
N SER A 127 6.58 35.22 0.15
CA SER A 127 6.06 36.27 -0.74
C SER A 127 5.39 35.70 -1.99
N LYS A 128 4.13 35.27 -1.84
CA LYS A 128 2.95 35.77 -2.58
C LYS A 128 1.69 35.05 -2.12
#